data_AF-A0A395XEG2-F1
#
_entry.id   AF-A0A395XEG2-F1
#
_cell.length_a   1.000
_cell.length_b   1.000
_cell.length_c   1.000
_cell.angle_alpha   90.00
_cell.angle_beta   90.00
_cell.angle_gamma   90.00
#
_symmetry.space_group_name_H-M   'P 1'
#
loop_
_entity.id
_entity.type
_entity.pdbx_description
1 polymer ?
#
loop_
_entity_poly.entity_id
_entity_poly.type
_entity_poly.pdbx_seq_one_letter_code
_entity_poly.pdbx_strand_id
1 'polypeptide(L)'
;MVFACELGYVGPDTSRGEVVQIIGTGGVSLAALPAGRPAQRKQLLSFTAPADGNLQIRFRGPRGDGDTPGQLAVYEPQLELAETYDSRGVTPAYFNGDTYPIAGGVSLLGRILVVVATLRCDCL
;
A
#
# COMPACT_ATOMS: atom_id res chain seq x y z
N MET A 1 7.15 5.23 10.72
CA MET A 1 6.42 5.58 9.49
C MET A 1 5.07 4.88 9.46
N VAL A 2 4.11 5.47 8.74
CA VAL A 2 2.76 4.92 8.57
C VAL A 2 2.40 4.94 7.08
N PHE A 3 1.94 3.80 6.58
CA PHE A 3 1.26 3.70 5.29
C PHE A 3 -0.23 3.47 5.53
N ALA A 4 -1.07 4.32 4.94
CA ALA A 4 -2.52 4.21 5.00
C ALA A 4 -3.13 4.15 3.59
N CYS A 5 -4.19 3.38 3.42
CA CYS A 5 -4.98 3.36 2.18
C CYS A 5 -6.37 2.77 2.43
N GLU A 6 -7.26 2.86 1.45
CA GLU A 6 -8.44 2.00 1.39
C GLU A 6 -8.31 0.95 0.28
N LEU A 7 -8.76 -0.26 0.57
CA LEU A 7 -8.78 -1.37 -0.38
C LEU A 7 -10.22 -1.77 -0.69
N GLY A 8 -10.55 -1.78 -1.98
CA GLY A 8 -11.72 -2.47 -2.52
C GLY A 8 -11.31 -3.85 -3.02
N TYR A 9 -11.76 -4.92 -2.37
CA TYR A 9 -11.45 -6.30 -2.77
C TYR A 9 -12.71 -6.97 -3.34
N VAL A 10 -12.70 -7.26 -4.63
CA VAL A 10 -13.82 -7.88 -5.34
C VAL A 10 -13.39 -9.25 -5.86
N GLY A 11 -14.22 -10.27 -5.62
CA GLY A 11 -13.95 -11.64 -6.03
C GLY A 11 -13.56 -12.58 -4.88
N PRO A 12 -13.26 -13.84 -5.20
CA PRO A 12 -13.03 -14.89 -4.21
C PRO A 12 -11.72 -14.67 -3.44
N ASP A 13 -11.68 -15.15 -2.20
CA ASP A 13 -10.50 -15.03 -1.34
C ASP A 13 -9.37 -15.97 -1.79
N THR A 14 -8.52 -15.47 -2.68
CA THR A 14 -7.58 -16.31 -3.45
C THR A 14 -6.22 -15.65 -3.68
N SER A 15 -5.88 -14.59 -2.93
CA SER A 15 -4.59 -13.91 -3.13
C SER A 15 -3.43 -14.88 -2.88
N ARG A 16 -2.44 -14.90 -3.80
CA ARG A 16 -1.26 -15.77 -3.67
C ARG A 16 -0.17 -15.09 -2.84
N GLY A 17 -0.46 -14.69 -1.62
CA GLY A 17 0.46 -13.96 -0.74
C GLY A 17 -0.08 -12.62 -0.28
N GLU A 18 0.80 -11.85 0.38
CA GLU A 18 0.49 -10.56 1.01
C GLU A 18 -0.23 -9.60 0.05
N VAL A 19 -1.37 -9.08 0.48
CA VAL A 19 -2.20 -8.16 -0.31
C VAL A 19 -1.54 -6.79 -0.41
N VAL A 20 -0.87 -6.36 0.66
CA VAL A 20 -0.02 -5.18 0.69
C VAL A 20 1.32 -5.60 1.27
N GLN A 21 2.41 -5.22 0.64
CA GLN A 21 3.76 -5.47 1.13
C GLN A 21 4.59 -4.21 1.00
N ILE A 22 5.17 -3.75 2.11
CA ILE A 22 6.09 -2.61 2.17
C ILE A 22 7.50 -3.17 2.23
N ILE A 23 8.32 -2.81 1.26
CA ILE A 23 9.64 -3.39 1.03
C ILE A 23 10.67 -2.27 1.06
N GLY A 24 11.65 -2.42 1.93
CA GLY A 24 12.79 -1.52 2.04
C GLY A 24 13.92 -1.85 1.06
N THR A 25 14.98 -1.07 1.17
CA THR A 25 16.23 -1.28 0.43
C THR A 25 16.74 -2.72 0.61
N GLY A 26 17.22 -3.32 -0.49
CA GLY A 26 17.71 -4.70 -0.49
C GLY A 26 16.62 -5.78 -0.48
N GLY A 27 15.33 -5.41 -0.58
CA GLY A 27 14.23 -6.36 -0.67
C GLY A 27 13.67 -6.83 0.67
N VAL A 28 14.07 -6.19 1.77
CA VAL A 28 13.59 -6.52 3.12
C VAL A 28 12.12 -6.13 3.28
N SER A 29 11.27 -7.08 3.67
CA SER A 29 9.88 -6.78 4.02
C SER A 29 9.84 -6.05 5.36
N LEU A 30 9.25 -4.85 5.39
CA LEU A 30 9.16 -3.99 6.56
C LEU A 30 7.80 -4.11 7.25
N ALA A 31 6.74 -4.29 6.47
CA ALA A 31 5.39 -4.55 6.95
C ALA A 31 4.53 -5.14 5.83
N ALA A 32 3.50 -5.90 6.19
CA ALA A 32 2.59 -6.49 5.22
C ALA A 32 1.18 -6.69 5.78
N LEU A 33 0.21 -6.63 4.86
CA LEU A 33 -1.13 -7.17 5.07
C LEU A 33 -1.11 -8.61 4.54
N PRO A 34 -1.47 -9.62 5.36
CA PRO A 34 -1.35 -11.01 4.99
C PRO A 34 -2.21 -11.37 3.78
N ALA A 35 -1.97 -12.56 3.23
CA ALA A 35 -2.83 -13.11 2.19
C ALA A 35 -4.26 -13.25 2.70
N GLY A 36 -5.21 -12.98 1.83
CA GLY A 36 -6.62 -13.07 2.18
C GLY A 36 -7.44 -11.90 1.65
N ARG A 37 -8.76 -11.95 1.81
CA ARG A 37 -9.59 -10.76 1.70
C ARG A 37 -9.33 -9.87 2.93
N PRO A 38 -9.02 -8.56 2.75
CA PRO A 38 -8.88 -7.64 3.88
C PRO A 38 -10.15 -7.62 4.74
N ALA A 39 -10.01 -7.78 6.06
CA ALA A 39 -11.13 -7.83 7.00
C ALA A 39 -11.90 -6.51 7.08
N GLN A 40 -11.24 -5.40 6.77
CA GLN A 40 -11.77 -4.05 6.71
C GLN A 40 -11.29 -3.38 5.42
N ARG A 41 -11.94 -2.29 4.99
CA ARG A 41 -11.50 -1.54 3.79
C ARG A 41 -10.27 -0.68 4.10
N LYS A 42 -10.29 0.06 5.21
CA LYS A 42 -9.18 0.93 5.64
C LYS A 42 -8.01 0.10 6.14
N GLN A 43 -6.84 0.28 5.55
CA GLN A 43 -5.60 -0.35 5.99
C GLN A 43 -4.66 0.70 6.57
N LEU A 44 -3.99 0.30 7.63
CA LEU A 44 -2.93 1.07 8.26
C LEU A 44 -1.80 0.12 8.60
N LEU A 45 -0.60 0.42 8.10
CA LEU A 45 0.61 -0.34 8.37
C LEU A 45 1.66 0.61 8.95
N SER A 46 2.03 0.38 10.21
CA SER A 46 3.13 1.09 10.87
C SER A 46 4.42 0.29 10.73
N PHE A 47 5.51 0.96 10.37
CA PHE A 47 6.82 0.32 10.17
C PHE A 47 7.96 1.32 10.36
N THR A 48 9.18 0.80 10.50
CA THR A 48 10.41 1.61 10.60
C THR A 48 11.23 1.41 9.33
N ALA A 49 11.52 2.50 8.61
CA ALA A 49 12.49 2.47 7.52
C ALA A 49 13.90 2.46 8.13
N PRO A 50 14.77 1.48 7.78
CA PRO A 50 16.06 1.33 8.43
C PRO A 50 17.11 2.36 7.98
N ALA A 51 16.89 3.00 6.83
CA ALA A 51 17.75 4.03 6.26
C ALA A 51 16.98 4.80 5.19
N ASP A 52 17.56 5.91 4.74
CA ASP A 52 17.14 6.63 3.53
C ASP A 52 17.20 5.73 2.30
N GLY A 53 16.31 6.00 1.36
CA GLY A 53 16.28 5.30 0.09
C GLY A 53 14.88 5.01 -0.42
N ASN A 54 14.82 4.09 -1.39
CA ASN A 54 13.57 3.77 -2.06
C ASN A 54 12.82 2.68 -1.31
N LEU A 55 11.54 2.94 -1.03
CA LEU A 55 10.58 1.93 -0.65
C LEU A 55 9.78 1.47 -1.86
N GLN A 56 9.44 0.19 -1.87
CA GLN A 56 8.44 -0.37 -2.79
C GLN A 56 7.21 -0.77 -1.98
N ILE A 57 6.04 -0.32 -2.42
CA ILE A 57 4.77 -0.78 -1.90
C ILE A 57 4.12 -1.63 -2.98
N ARG A 58 3.97 -2.93 -2.71
CA ARG A 58 3.37 -3.89 -3.62
C ARG A 58 1.94 -4.17 -3.21
N PHE A 59 1.03 -4.14 -4.19
CA PHE A 59 -0.36 -4.54 -4.02
C PHE A 59 -0.65 -5.80 -4.82
N ARG A 60 -1.34 -6.76 -4.20
CA ARG A 60 -1.70 -8.04 -4.82
C ARG A 60 -3.17 -8.34 -4.59
N GLY A 61 -3.92 -8.41 -5.68
CA GLY A 61 -5.34 -8.76 -5.65
C GLY A 61 -5.64 -10.26 -5.62
N PRO A 62 -6.93 -10.62 -5.61
CA PRO A 62 -7.38 -12.00 -5.83
C PRO A 62 -6.92 -12.53 -7.19
N ARG A 63 -6.94 -13.86 -7.33
CA ARG A 63 -6.77 -14.48 -8.65
C ARG A 63 -7.92 -14.04 -9.56
N GLY A 64 -7.59 -13.67 -10.79
CA GLY A 64 -8.56 -13.45 -11.87
C GLY A 64 -8.96 -14.75 -12.56
N ASP A 65 -8.69 -15.90 -11.93
CA ASP A 65 -8.78 -17.22 -12.53
C ASP A 65 -10.24 -17.71 -12.36
N GLY A 66 -11.13 -17.52 -13.35
CA GLY A 66 -12.52 -18.01 -13.34
C GLY A 66 -13.55 -17.04 -13.94
N ASP A 67 -14.84 -17.39 -13.86
CA ASP A 67 -15.96 -16.61 -14.44
C ASP A 67 -16.28 -15.31 -13.68
N THR A 68 -15.70 -15.12 -12.49
CA THR A 68 -15.84 -13.88 -11.71
C THR A 68 -14.48 -13.17 -11.66
N PRO A 69 -14.30 -12.01 -12.30
CA PRO A 69 -13.02 -11.34 -12.32
C PRO A 69 -12.65 -10.85 -10.92
N GLY A 70 -11.55 -11.40 -10.39
CA GLY A 70 -10.91 -10.90 -9.18
C GLY A 70 -10.27 -9.52 -9.42
N GLN A 71 -10.58 -8.56 -8.56
CA GLN A 71 -10.05 -7.19 -8.63
C GLN A 71 -9.63 -6.69 -7.24
N LEU A 72 -8.54 -5.94 -7.22
CA LEU A 72 -8.16 -5.08 -6.11
C LEU A 72 -8.13 -3.64 -6.59
N ALA A 73 -8.89 -2.78 -5.92
CA ALA A 73 -8.85 -1.34 -6.10
C ALA A 73 -8.16 -0.70 -4.89
N VAL A 74 -7.21 0.21 -5.15
CA VAL A 74 -6.51 0.98 -4.11
C VAL A 74 -6.96 2.42 -4.18
N TYR A 75 -7.40 2.98 -3.05
CA TYR A 75 -7.83 4.36 -2.93
C TYR A 75 -7.01 5.08 -1.87
N GLU A 76 -6.77 6.36 -2.11
CA GLU A 76 -6.13 7.29 -1.18
C GLU A 76 -4.86 6.70 -0.52
N PRO A 77 -3.87 6.19 -1.28
CA PRO A 77 -2.62 5.72 -0.69
C PRO A 77 -1.82 6.89 -0.12
N GLN A 78 -1.38 6.75 1.13
CA GLN A 78 -0.65 7.76 1.89
C GLN A 78 0.51 7.13 2.62
N LEU A 79 1.66 7.80 2.57
CA LEU A 79 2.87 7.35 3.25
C LEU A 79 3.52 8.53 3.95
N GLU A 80 3.69 8.40 5.26
CA GLU A 80 4.02 9.54 6.12
C GLU A 80 4.89 9.13 7.32
N LEU A 81 5.48 10.13 7.98
CA LEU A 81 6.12 9.94 9.28
C LEU A 81 5.03 9.68 10.34
N ALA A 82 5.35 8.83 11.33
CA ALA A 82 4.38 8.44 12.36
C ALA A 82 3.90 9.65 13.18
N GLU A 83 4.82 10.53 13.55
CA GLU A 83 4.51 11.78 14.25
C GLU A 83 3.56 12.68 13.44
N THR A 84 3.67 12.70 12.11
CA THR A 84 2.80 13.50 11.24
C THR A 84 1.41 12.87 11.15
N TYR A 85 1.33 11.55 11.13
CA TYR A 85 0.06 10.83 11.14
C TYR A 85 -0.67 11.03 12.48
N ASP A 86 0.04 10.86 13.60
CA ASP A 86 -0.52 10.96 14.96
C ASP A 86 -0.94 12.39 15.31
N SER A 87 -0.18 13.40 14.87
CA SER A 87 -0.47 14.81 15.14
C SER A 87 -1.67 15.37 14.36
N ARG A 88 -2.10 14.71 13.29
CA ARG A 88 -3.09 15.28 12.38
C ARG A 88 -4.53 15.15 12.80
N GLY A 89 -4.87 14.25 13.71
CA GLY A 89 -6.27 13.98 14.06
C GLY A 89 -7.15 13.76 12.83
N VAL A 90 -7.32 12.52 12.38
CA VAL A 90 -8.18 12.11 11.25
C VAL A 90 -7.93 12.76 9.87
N THR A 91 -7.06 13.78 9.73
CA THR A 91 -6.89 14.51 8.47
C THR A 91 -5.79 13.86 7.60
N PRO A 92 -6.10 13.29 6.44
CA PRO A 92 -5.13 12.60 5.57
C PRO A 92 -4.22 13.63 4.85
N ALA A 93 -2.92 13.38 4.65
CA ALA A 93 -2.11 14.18 3.72
C ALA A 93 -1.66 13.35 2.53
N TYR A 94 -1.67 14.06 1.42
CA TYR A 94 -1.52 13.50 0.11
C TYR A 94 -0.03 13.38 -0.21
N PHE A 95 0.34 12.22 -0.75
CA PHE A 95 1.69 11.97 -1.22
C PHE A 95 2.05 12.97 -2.33
N ASN A 96 3.07 13.81 -2.10
CA ASN A 96 3.56 14.81 -3.05
C ASN A 96 4.99 14.48 -3.51
N GLY A 97 5.23 13.21 -3.85
CA GLY A 97 6.42 12.79 -4.59
C GLY A 97 5.98 12.42 -5.99
N ASP A 98 6.51 13.10 -7.01
CA ASP A 98 6.26 12.93 -8.46
C ASP A 98 5.08 12.02 -8.75
N THR A 99 3.90 12.56 -8.44
CA THR A 99 2.64 11.85 -8.45
C THR A 99 2.39 11.48 -9.90
N TYR A 100 2.51 10.20 -10.27
CA TYR A 100 1.61 9.70 -11.30
C TYR A 100 0.22 9.96 -10.73
N PRO A 101 -0.60 10.85 -11.33
CA PRO A 101 -1.92 11.10 -10.80
C PRO A 101 -2.69 9.79 -10.90
N ILE A 102 -2.80 9.06 -9.79
CA ILE A 102 -3.80 8.03 -9.62
C ILE A 102 -5.10 8.77 -9.25
N ALA A 103 -5.54 9.64 -10.16
CA ALA A 103 -6.87 10.21 -10.12
C ALA A 103 -7.81 9.12 -10.64
N GLY A 104 -8.40 8.38 -9.71
CA GLY A 104 -9.23 7.20 -9.99
C GLY A 104 -8.54 5.92 -9.57
N GLY A 105 -9.16 5.19 -8.64
CA GLY A 105 -8.59 3.96 -8.08
C GLY A 105 -8.08 3.00 -9.17
N VAL A 106 -6.86 2.49 -9.01
CA VAL A 106 -6.31 1.51 -9.94
C VAL A 106 -6.99 0.17 -9.68
N SER A 107 -7.74 -0.34 -10.64
CA SER A 107 -8.22 -1.73 -10.62
C SER A 107 -7.13 -2.67 -11.14
N LEU A 108 -6.73 -3.61 -10.30
CA LEU A 108 -5.76 -4.65 -10.63
C LEU A 108 -6.48 -5.95 -10.95
N LEU A 109 -6.71 -6.19 -12.24
CA LEU A 109 -7.17 -7.48 -12.76
C LEU A 109 -5.99 -8.47 -12.75
N GLY A 110 -5.80 -9.19 -11.65
CA GLY A 110 -4.75 -10.22 -11.51
C GLY A 110 -3.31 -9.71 -11.64
N ARG A 111 -3.09 -8.39 -11.57
CA ARG A 111 -1.78 -7.74 -11.70
C ARG A 111 -1.24 -7.29 -10.35
N ILE A 112 0.07 -7.11 -10.27
CA ILE A 112 0.74 -6.49 -9.13
C ILE A 112 0.99 -5.02 -9.47
N LEU A 113 0.52 -4.11 -8.62
CA LEU A 113 0.95 -2.70 -8.66
C LEU A 113 2.16 -2.54 -7.75
N VAL A 114 3.20 -1.88 -8.24
CA VAL A 114 4.35 -1.47 -7.44
C VAL A 114 4.43 0.04 -7.47
N VAL A 115 4.23 0.67 -6.31
CA VAL A 115 4.48 2.09 -6.11
C VAL A 115 5.88 2.24 -5.52
N VAL A 116 6.73 3.04 -6.15
CA VAL A 116 8.06 3.36 -5.63
C VAL A 116 8.01 4.73 -4.99
N ALA A 117 8.37 4.80 -3.72
CA ALA A 117 8.44 6.03 -2.95
C ALA A 117 9.90 6.27 -2.53
N THR A 118 10.44 7.44 -2.81
CA THR A 118 11.76 7.84 -2.32
C THR A 118 11.60 8.47 -0.96
N LEU A 119 12.28 7.92 0.05
CA LEU A 119 12.39 8.52 1.36
C LEU A 119 13.71 9.26 1.50
N ARG A 120 13.61 10.46 2.07
CA ARG A 120 14.72 11.13 2.75
C ARG A 120 14.32 11.24 4.21
N CYS A 121 15.03 10.57 5.10
CA CYS A 121 14.96 10.91 6.50
C CYS A 121 15.83 12.15 6.65
N ASP A 122 15.19 13.32 6.77
CA ASP A 122 15.91 14.49 7.24
C ASP A 122 16.38 14.19 8.67
N CYS A 123 17.66 13.84 8.79
CA CYS A 123 18.32 13.68 10.08
C CYS A 123 18.48 15.09 10.67
N LEU A 124 17.66 15.42 11.67
CA LEU A 124 17.94 16.53 12.58
C LEU A 124 19.11 16.19 13.52
#